data_AF-M3TC97-F1
#
_entry.id   AF-M3TC97-F1
#
_cell.length_a   1.000
_cell.length_b   1.000
_cell.length_c   1.000
_cell.angle_alpha   90.00
_cell.angle_beta   90.00
_cell.angle_gamma   90.00
#
_symmetry.space_group_name_H-M   'P 1'
#
loop_
_entity.id
_entity.type
_entity.pdbx_description
1 polymer ?
#
loop_
_entity_poly.entity_id
_entity_poly.type
_entity_poly.pdbx_seq_one_letter_code
_entity_poly.pdbx_strand_id
1 'polypeptide(L)'
;MAQKQLNEKQKKEDKEKKEKTKVKHPEVHKKIVVMMYQSLIRDLNMTNEENKNTKEEDNKSNTNESTQPVEMRKSSIPIFSKAPVMNKSGYFMVPSISELRELEEDKLNNIKSLTIGKSNIGKIEWKDVDVRNINFDINVIINEKNIEVYPDGTLKPAEGEKLNKPATITYFGGLNEMGDKELDSFVKKHYPYVTSYTRDDSTKEVTIEVDHF
;
A
#
# COMPACT_ATOMS: atom_id res chain seq x y z
N MET A 1 -47.69 12.50 -29.92
CA MET A 1 -46.66 13.40 -29.33
C MET A 1 -46.70 13.46 -27.80
N ALA A 2 -47.86 13.33 -27.15
CA ALA A 2 -47.98 13.43 -25.68
C ALA A 2 -47.27 12.32 -24.87
N GLN A 3 -47.28 11.06 -25.34
CA GLN A 3 -46.67 9.94 -24.60
C GLN A 3 -45.13 10.02 -24.49
N LYS A 4 -44.47 10.61 -25.51
CA LYS A 4 -43.02 10.79 -25.53
C LYS A 4 -42.58 11.84 -24.50
N GLN A 5 -43.37 12.89 -24.33
CA GLN A 5 -43.10 13.96 -23.35
C GLN A 5 -43.32 13.48 -21.91
N LEU A 6 -44.28 12.58 -21.67
CA LEU A 6 -44.50 11.98 -20.35
C LEU A 6 -43.33 11.10 -19.92
N ASN A 7 -42.82 10.26 -20.83
CA ASN A 7 -41.68 9.38 -20.56
C ASN A 7 -40.36 10.15 -20.35
N GLU A 8 -40.14 11.26 -21.07
CA GLU A 8 -38.96 12.11 -20.87
C GLU A 8 -39.00 12.86 -19.54
N LYS A 9 -40.20 13.23 -19.06
CA LYS A 9 -40.39 13.89 -17.77
C LYS A 9 -40.12 12.94 -16.60
N GLN A 10 -40.63 11.70 -16.67
CA GLN A 10 -40.33 10.66 -15.67
C GLN A 10 -38.84 10.27 -15.64
N LYS A 11 -38.19 10.21 -16.81
CA LYS A 11 -36.75 9.91 -16.88
C LYS A 11 -35.87 11.03 -16.31
N LYS A 12 -36.31 12.29 -16.37
CA LYS A 12 -35.64 13.43 -15.73
C LYS A 12 -35.86 13.43 -14.21
N GLU A 13 -37.07 13.18 -13.75
CA GLU A 13 -37.39 13.10 -12.31
C GLU A 13 -36.65 11.94 -11.61
N ASP A 14 -36.48 10.80 -12.29
CA ASP A 14 -35.68 9.66 -11.76
C ASP A 14 -34.17 9.95 -11.75
N LYS A 15 -33.67 10.76 -12.69
CA LYS A 15 -32.27 11.21 -12.70
C LYS A 15 -32.00 12.19 -11.56
N GLU A 16 -32.92 13.12 -11.34
CA GLU A 16 -32.81 14.13 -10.29
C GLU A 16 -32.99 13.52 -8.88
N LYS A 17 -33.83 12.49 -8.73
CA LYS A 17 -33.90 11.69 -7.49
C LYS A 17 -32.60 10.90 -7.26
N LYS A 18 -32.01 10.28 -8.28
CA LYS A 18 -30.71 9.58 -8.14
C LYS A 18 -29.56 10.52 -7.80
N GLU A 19 -29.61 11.78 -8.23
CA GLU A 19 -28.59 12.79 -7.92
C GLU A 19 -28.76 13.36 -6.50
N LYS A 20 -30.00 13.43 -5.99
CA LYS A 20 -30.32 13.88 -4.62
C LYS A 20 -30.11 12.80 -3.53
N THR A 21 -29.98 11.52 -3.90
CA THR A 21 -29.66 10.42 -2.95
C THR A 21 -28.19 10.00 -2.96
N LYS A 22 -27.28 10.83 -3.49
CA LYS A 22 -25.84 10.61 -3.30
C LYS A 22 -25.45 11.08 -1.90
N VAL A 23 -25.65 10.20 -0.92
CA VAL A 23 -25.26 10.39 0.48
C VAL A 23 -23.80 10.85 0.54
N LYS A 24 -23.57 12.08 1.00
CA LYS A 24 -22.23 12.59 1.31
C LYS A 24 -21.74 11.92 2.60
N HIS A 25 -21.10 10.75 2.48
CA HIS A 25 -20.29 10.14 3.54
C HIS A 25 -19.28 9.15 2.91
N PRO A 26 -17.96 9.12 3.26
CA PRO A 26 -17.31 9.75 4.41
C PRO A 26 -15.84 10.21 4.14
N GLU A 27 -15.60 11.49 3.87
CA GLU A 27 -14.25 12.07 4.03
C GLU A 27 -13.88 12.20 5.53
N VAL A 28 -14.87 12.54 6.36
CA VAL A 28 -14.69 12.77 7.79
C VAL A 28 -14.41 11.47 8.56
N HIS A 29 -15.08 10.34 8.24
CA HIS A 29 -14.73 9.07 8.90
C HIS A 29 -13.35 8.58 8.47
N LYS A 30 -12.94 8.77 7.20
CA LYS A 30 -11.56 8.45 6.79
C LYS A 30 -10.55 9.23 7.63
N LYS A 31 -10.75 10.54 7.81
CA LYS A 31 -9.87 11.40 8.61
C LYS A 31 -9.85 11.02 10.10
N ILE A 32 -10.99 10.67 10.68
CA ILE A 32 -11.07 10.21 12.08
C ILE A 32 -10.35 8.87 12.26
N VAL A 33 -10.54 7.93 11.33
CA VAL A 33 -9.86 6.63 11.35
C VAL A 33 -8.35 6.80 11.15
N VAL A 34 -7.92 7.72 10.27
CA VAL A 34 -6.51 8.10 10.08
C VAL A 34 -5.92 8.64 11.39
N MET A 35 -6.61 9.59 12.04
CA MET A 35 -6.15 10.15 13.33
C MET A 35 -6.07 9.09 14.42
N MET A 36 -7.06 8.19 14.50
CA MET A 36 -7.06 7.09 15.46
C MET A 36 -5.89 6.12 15.21
N TYR A 37 -5.63 5.76 13.96
CA TYR A 37 -4.54 4.85 13.61
C TYR A 37 -3.16 5.48 13.83
N GLN A 38 -3.00 6.77 13.50
CA GLN A 38 -1.77 7.53 13.80
C GLN A 38 -1.55 7.70 15.30
N SER A 39 -2.60 7.94 16.08
CA SER A 39 -2.53 7.96 17.55
C SER A 39 -2.09 6.59 18.07
N LEU A 40 -2.73 5.51 17.63
CA LEU A 40 -2.38 4.16 18.07
C LEU A 40 -0.92 3.80 17.74
N ILE A 41 -0.42 4.14 16.56
CA ILE A 41 0.99 3.92 16.21
C ILE A 41 1.91 4.75 17.10
N ARG A 42 1.57 6.02 17.37
CA ARG A 42 2.35 6.89 18.26
C ARG A 42 2.37 6.34 19.69
N ASP A 43 1.21 5.97 20.22
CA ASP A 43 1.04 5.44 21.57
C ASP A 43 1.81 4.13 21.73
N LEU A 44 1.73 3.22 20.75
CA LEU A 44 2.54 2.00 20.71
C LEU A 44 4.05 2.28 20.68
N ASN A 45 4.49 3.29 19.93
CA ASN A 45 5.91 3.67 19.88
C ASN A 45 6.40 4.30 21.20
N MET A 46 5.56 5.06 21.93
CA MET A 46 5.93 5.63 23.23
C MET A 46 6.10 4.57 24.32
N THR A 47 5.22 3.56 24.36
CA THR A 47 5.37 2.44 25.32
C THR A 47 6.63 1.59 25.11
N ASN A 48 7.21 1.59 23.91
CA ASN A 48 8.45 0.86 23.62
C ASN A 48 9.71 1.63 24.04
N GLU A 49 9.67 2.97 24.09
CA GLU A 49 10.78 3.78 24.60
C GLU A 49 10.86 3.73 26.14
N GLU A 50 9.72 3.73 26.83
CA GLU A 50 9.69 3.62 28.31
C GLU A 50 10.17 2.23 28.80
N ASN A 51 9.98 1.17 27.99
CA ASN A 51 10.45 -0.18 28.30
C ASN A 51 11.93 -0.44 27.98
N LYS A 52 12.66 0.51 27.37
CA LYS A 52 14.12 0.39 27.16
C LYS A 52 14.94 0.83 28.37
N ASN A 53 14.30 1.40 29.39
CA ASN A 53 14.96 1.91 30.61
C ASN A 53 14.44 1.21 31.87
N THR A 54 14.34 -0.13 31.91
CA THR A 54 14.51 -0.87 33.17
C THR A 54 14.70 -2.39 32.98
N LYS A 55 15.76 -2.89 33.62
CA LYS A 55 15.97 -4.24 34.19
C LYS A 55 16.75 -5.27 33.37
N GLU A 56 18.05 -5.28 33.63
CA GLU A 56 18.80 -6.50 33.93
C GLU A 56 18.30 -7.14 35.26
N GLU A 57 18.56 -8.44 35.40
CA GLU A 57 18.46 -9.33 36.58
C GLU A 57 17.22 -10.26 36.73
N ASP A 58 17.42 -11.49 36.25
CA ASP A 58 17.35 -12.80 36.94
C ASP A 58 16.13 -13.35 37.74
N ASN A 59 15.80 -14.60 37.35
CA ASN A 59 15.41 -15.80 38.12
C ASN A 59 13.96 -16.13 38.57
N LYS A 60 13.42 -17.16 37.88
CA LYS A 60 12.94 -18.50 38.34
C LYS A 60 11.68 -18.73 39.22
N SER A 61 10.81 -19.62 38.68
CA SER A 61 10.01 -20.73 39.30
C SER A 61 8.53 -20.56 39.74
N ASN A 62 7.67 -21.40 39.09
CA ASN A 62 6.53 -22.25 39.58
C ASN A 62 5.34 -21.60 40.35
N THR A 63 4.04 -21.98 40.25
CA THR A 63 3.32 -23.24 39.89
C THR A 63 1.80 -22.99 39.72
N ASN A 64 1.17 -23.70 38.77
CA ASN A 64 -0.19 -24.28 38.63
C ASN A 64 -1.44 -23.75 39.38
N GLU A 65 -2.58 -23.52 38.67
CA GLU A 65 -3.76 -24.44 38.65
C GLU A 65 -4.82 -24.06 37.59
N SER A 66 -5.71 -25.02 37.30
CA SER A 66 -6.43 -25.27 36.04
C SER A 66 -7.87 -24.73 35.99
N THR A 67 -8.31 -24.20 34.84
CA THR A 67 -9.58 -24.60 34.20
C THR A 67 -9.62 -24.20 32.71
N GLN A 68 -9.84 -25.16 31.82
CA GLN A 68 -10.15 -25.04 30.37
C GLN A 68 -11.40 -25.90 30.06
N PRO A 69 -12.06 -25.88 28.87
CA PRO A 69 -11.72 -25.21 27.59
C PRO A 69 -12.90 -24.57 26.81
N VAL A 70 -12.62 -23.53 26.00
CA VAL A 70 -13.15 -23.49 24.63
C VAL A 70 -12.02 -23.07 23.70
N GLU A 71 -11.69 -24.00 22.82
CA GLU A 71 -10.55 -24.00 21.91
C GLU A 71 -10.82 -23.09 20.70
N MET A 72 -10.49 -21.81 20.81
CA MET A 72 -10.18 -21.01 19.63
C MET A 72 -8.68 -21.08 19.39
N ARG A 73 -8.33 -21.78 18.31
CA ARG A 73 -6.99 -21.93 17.77
C ARG A 73 -6.23 -20.61 17.95
N LYS A 74 -5.10 -20.66 18.67
CA LYS A 74 -4.04 -19.65 18.53
C LYS A 74 -3.59 -19.72 17.06
N SER A 75 -4.28 -19.00 16.18
CA SER A 75 -3.62 -18.46 15.00
C SER A 75 -2.53 -17.57 15.56
N SER A 76 -1.31 -18.07 15.56
CA SER A 76 -0.11 -17.26 15.72
C SER A 76 -0.07 -16.30 14.54
N ILE A 77 -0.89 -15.25 14.59
CA ILE A 77 -0.55 -14.00 13.94
C ILE A 77 0.67 -13.54 14.74
N PRO A 78 1.88 -13.54 14.15
CA PRO A 78 3.04 -13.09 14.87
C PRO A 78 2.75 -11.66 15.36
N ILE A 79 2.87 -11.49 16.67
CA ILE A 79 2.82 -10.22 17.37
C ILE A 79 3.78 -9.28 16.64
N PHE A 80 3.24 -8.23 16.01
CA PHE A 80 3.91 -7.04 15.49
C PHE A 80 5.41 -7.22 15.15
N SER A 81 5.68 -7.96 14.07
CA SER A 81 6.99 -7.89 13.41
C SER A 81 7.21 -6.45 12.95
N LYS A 82 8.25 -5.78 13.48
CA LYS A 82 8.72 -4.47 12.99
C LYS A 82 9.07 -4.52 11.51
N ALA A 83 9.49 -5.68 11.03
CA ALA A 83 9.80 -5.96 9.64
C ALA A 83 8.52 -6.06 8.78
N PRO A 84 8.61 -5.69 7.49
CA PRO A 84 7.47 -5.74 6.59
C PRO A 84 6.97 -7.17 6.35
N VAL A 85 5.77 -7.26 5.74
CA VAL A 85 5.14 -8.52 5.36
C VAL A 85 4.94 -8.58 3.85
N MET A 86 5.23 -9.75 3.27
CA MET A 86 4.99 -10.11 1.88
C MET A 86 4.75 -11.61 1.78
N ASN A 87 3.57 -12.01 1.31
CA ASN A 87 3.19 -13.42 1.12
C ASN A 87 2.56 -13.68 -0.27
N LYS A 88 2.29 -12.65 -1.07
CA LYS A 88 1.76 -12.80 -2.43
C LYS A 88 2.67 -13.66 -3.30
N SER A 89 2.09 -14.67 -3.92
CA SER A 89 2.78 -15.50 -4.92
C SER A 89 3.01 -14.73 -6.23
N GLY A 90 4.08 -15.09 -6.94
CA GLY A 90 4.46 -14.49 -8.21
C GLY A 90 5.16 -13.13 -8.08
N TYR A 91 5.19 -12.54 -6.89
CA TYR A 91 6.00 -11.37 -6.61
C TYR A 91 7.43 -11.78 -6.24
N PHE A 92 8.38 -10.94 -6.61
CA PHE A 92 9.76 -10.98 -6.16
C PHE A 92 10.10 -9.65 -5.50
N MET A 93 11.14 -9.63 -4.67
CA MET A 93 11.63 -8.40 -4.08
C MET A 93 13.12 -8.49 -3.79
N VAL A 94 13.78 -7.33 -3.78
CA VAL A 94 15.20 -7.17 -3.47
C VAL A 94 15.38 -5.95 -2.56
N PRO A 95 15.94 -6.09 -1.35
CA PRO A 95 16.23 -7.34 -0.64
C PRO A 95 15.00 -8.23 -0.48
N SER A 96 15.21 -9.52 -0.28
CA SER A 96 14.16 -10.49 0.03
C SER A 96 13.48 -10.19 1.36
N ILE A 97 12.26 -10.70 1.54
CA ILE A 97 11.53 -10.52 2.80
C ILE A 97 12.26 -11.13 4.00
N SER A 98 13.03 -12.20 3.78
CA SER A 98 13.83 -12.84 4.83
C SER A 98 15.01 -11.96 5.23
N GLU A 99 15.74 -11.38 4.27
CA GLU A 99 16.83 -10.43 4.54
C GLU A 99 16.31 -9.22 5.31
N LEU A 100 15.14 -8.67 4.95
CA LEU A 100 14.54 -7.57 5.72
C LEU A 100 14.18 -7.98 7.15
N ARG A 101 13.75 -9.22 7.39
CA ARG A 101 13.43 -9.69 8.75
C ARG A 101 14.64 -9.88 9.64
N GLU A 102 15.82 -10.08 9.05
CA GLU A 102 17.08 -10.20 9.78
C GLU A 102 17.68 -8.84 10.15
N LEU A 103 17.23 -7.75 9.52
CA LEU A 103 17.69 -6.40 9.82
C LEU A 103 17.12 -5.89 11.15
N GLU A 104 17.95 -5.13 11.87
CA GLU A 104 17.51 -4.34 13.02
C GLU A 104 16.53 -3.23 12.59
N GLU A 105 15.67 -2.80 13.52
CA GLU A 105 14.65 -1.79 13.26
C GLU A 105 15.21 -0.47 12.71
N ASP A 106 16.37 -0.03 13.21
CA ASP A 106 17.01 1.20 12.76
C ASP A 106 17.51 1.12 11.33
N LYS A 107 17.72 -0.09 10.79
CA LYS A 107 18.05 -0.30 9.37
C LYS A 107 16.81 -0.36 8.50
N LEU A 108 15.69 -0.85 9.05
CA LEU A 108 14.41 -0.90 8.35
C LEU A 108 13.79 0.48 8.08
N ASN A 109 14.22 1.51 8.81
CA ASN A 109 13.76 2.88 8.57
C ASN A 109 14.39 3.51 7.31
N ASN A 110 15.43 2.90 6.73
CA ASN A 110 16.18 3.45 5.61
C ASN A 110 16.85 2.36 4.76
N ILE A 111 16.03 1.64 4.00
CA ILE A 111 16.50 0.67 3.00
C ILE A 111 17.01 1.43 1.78
N LYS A 112 18.30 1.24 1.45
CA LYS A 112 18.99 1.98 0.39
C LYS A 112 18.42 1.76 -1.00
N SER A 113 18.02 0.54 -1.30
CA SER A 113 17.37 0.18 -2.56
C SER A 113 16.36 -0.90 -2.24
N LEU A 114 15.09 -0.65 -2.54
CA LEU A 114 14.02 -1.63 -2.43
C LEU A 114 13.41 -1.80 -3.81
N THR A 115 13.38 -3.02 -4.31
CA THR A 115 12.65 -3.40 -5.53
C THR A 115 11.54 -4.35 -5.13
N ILE A 116 10.30 -4.07 -5.57
CA ILE A 116 9.19 -5.02 -5.51
C ILE A 116 8.68 -5.21 -6.93
N GLY A 117 8.62 -6.45 -7.40
CA GLY A 117 8.20 -6.75 -8.76
C GLY A 117 7.34 -8.00 -8.85
N LYS A 118 6.76 -8.19 -10.03
CA LYS A 118 6.05 -9.41 -10.42
C LYS A 118 6.56 -9.82 -11.80
N SER A 119 7.04 -11.05 -11.89
CA SER A 119 7.67 -11.56 -13.11
C SER A 119 6.75 -11.38 -14.32
N ASN A 120 7.32 -10.94 -15.44
CA ASN A 120 6.63 -10.68 -16.71
C ASN A 120 5.57 -9.56 -16.70
N ILE A 121 5.42 -8.81 -15.60
CA ILE A 121 4.49 -7.67 -15.52
C ILE A 121 5.25 -6.36 -15.33
N GLY A 122 6.06 -6.29 -14.27
CA GLY A 122 6.78 -5.07 -13.95
C GLY A 122 7.37 -5.06 -12.55
N LYS A 123 7.98 -3.94 -12.19
CA LYS A 123 8.58 -3.67 -10.88
C LYS A 123 8.45 -2.21 -10.48
N ILE A 124 8.64 -1.96 -9.19
CA ILE A 124 8.75 -0.63 -8.60
C ILE A 124 10.01 -0.60 -7.75
N GLU A 125 10.77 0.47 -7.86
CA GLU A 125 12.07 0.66 -7.21
C GLU A 125 12.07 1.96 -6.41
N TRP A 126 12.43 1.87 -5.14
CA TRP A 126 12.58 3.00 -4.23
C TRP A 126 14.01 3.10 -3.71
N LYS A 127 14.42 4.33 -3.37
CA LYS A 127 15.67 4.61 -2.65
C LYS A 127 15.37 5.21 -1.29
N ASP A 128 16.21 4.89 -0.31
CA ASP A 128 16.15 5.40 1.06
C ASP A 128 14.75 5.36 1.69
N VAL A 129 14.17 4.15 1.78
CA VAL A 129 12.76 3.93 2.12
C VAL A 129 12.56 3.28 3.51
N ASP A 130 11.59 3.79 4.27
CA ASP A 130 11.20 3.19 5.55
C ASP A 130 10.16 2.10 5.32
N VAL A 131 10.53 0.84 5.59
CA VAL A 131 9.68 -0.34 5.38
C VAL A 131 9.05 -0.88 6.65
N ARG A 132 9.28 -0.24 7.80
CA ARG A 132 8.78 -0.73 9.10
C ARG A 132 7.26 -0.75 9.10
N ASN A 133 6.70 -1.84 9.60
CA ASN A 133 5.26 -2.06 9.77
C ASN A 133 4.45 -1.93 8.48
N ILE A 134 5.06 -2.16 7.30
CA ILE A 134 4.36 -2.15 6.03
C ILE A 134 3.94 -3.57 5.66
N ASN A 135 2.66 -3.73 5.31
CA ASN A 135 2.18 -4.92 4.63
C ASN A 135 2.18 -4.67 3.12
N PHE A 136 3.17 -5.20 2.40
CA PHE A 136 3.27 -5.04 0.95
C PHE A 136 2.14 -5.76 0.20
N ASP A 137 1.54 -6.81 0.80
CA ASP A 137 0.41 -7.53 0.20
C ASP A 137 -0.83 -6.63 0.05
N ILE A 138 -0.99 -5.58 0.85
CA ILE A 138 -2.14 -4.67 0.71
C ILE A 138 -1.74 -3.33 0.08
N ASN A 139 -0.51 -2.86 0.32
CA ASN A 139 -0.08 -1.53 -0.10
C ASN A 139 0.53 -1.51 -1.51
N VAL A 140 0.86 -2.65 -2.10
CA VAL A 140 1.46 -2.72 -3.45
C VAL A 140 0.67 -3.70 -4.31
N ILE A 141 0.21 -3.21 -5.47
CA ILE A 141 -0.48 -3.98 -6.50
C ILE A 141 0.33 -3.87 -7.79
N ILE A 142 0.71 -5.02 -8.35
CA ILE A 142 1.38 -5.14 -9.65
C ILE A 142 0.57 -6.11 -10.51
N ASN A 143 -0.11 -5.55 -11.51
CA ASN A 143 -0.93 -6.25 -12.49
C ASN A 143 -0.66 -5.69 -13.91
N GLU A 144 -1.13 -6.39 -14.93
CA GLU A 144 -1.01 -5.93 -16.32
C GLU A 144 -1.66 -4.56 -16.47
N LYS A 145 -0.86 -3.57 -16.91
CA LYS A 145 -1.29 -2.18 -17.09
C LYS A 145 -1.88 -1.54 -15.81
N ASN A 146 -1.57 -2.07 -14.63
CA ASN A 146 -1.96 -1.48 -13.36
C ASN A 146 -0.92 -1.78 -12.27
N ILE A 147 -0.04 -0.81 -12.05
CA ILE A 147 0.91 -0.81 -10.94
C ILE A 147 0.55 0.36 -10.03
N GLU A 148 0.17 0.03 -8.80
CA GLU A 148 -0.40 0.98 -7.84
C GLU A 148 0.21 0.76 -6.45
N VAL A 149 0.46 1.87 -5.76
CA VAL A 149 0.96 1.91 -4.38
C VAL A 149 -0.03 2.71 -3.55
N TYR A 150 -0.42 2.14 -2.41
CA TYR A 150 -1.55 2.59 -1.60
C TYR A 150 -2.88 2.62 -2.39
N PRO A 151 -3.36 1.44 -2.83
CA PRO A 151 -4.63 1.36 -3.54
C PRO A 151 -5.81 1.85 -2.69
N ASP A 152 -6.91 2.16 -3.36
CA ASP A 152 -8.14 2.62 -2.72
C ASP A 152 -8.54 1.73 -1.53
N GLY A 153 -8.79 2.38 -0.38
CA GLY A 153 -9.14 1.69 0.86
C GLY A 153 -7.94 1.36 1.77
N THR A 154 -6.71 1.62 1.32
CA THR A 154 -5.53 1.62 2.19
C THR A 154 -5.27 3.00 2.80
N LEU A 155 -4.44 3.03 3.84
CA LEU A 155 -3.99 4.28 4.46
C LEU A 155 -2.72 4.75 3.77
N LYS A 156 -2.86 5.72 2.85
CA LYS A 156 -1.75 6.41 2.21
C LYS A 156 -1.06 7.38 3.19
N PRO A 157 0.24 7.21 3.50
CA PRO A 157 1.02 8.14 4.34
C PRO A 157 1.24 9.50 3.67
N ALA A 158 1.81 10.46 4.41
CA ALA A 158 2.16 11.76 3.83
C ALA A 158 3.22 11.61 2.73
N GLU A 159 3.29 12.60 1.83
CA GLU A 159 4.36 12.67 0.84
C GLU A 159 5.73 12.66 1.54
N GLY A 160 6.66 11.86 1.02
CA GLY A 160 7.97 11.66 1.62
C GLY A 160 8.00 10.61 2.74
N GLU A 161 6.88 9.97 3.08
CA GLU A 161 6.82 8.93 4.10
C GLU A 161 6.61 7.54 3.51
N LYS A 162 7.27 6.53 4.11
CA LYS A 162 7.11 5.12 3.73
C LYS A 162 7.27 4.94 2.21
N LEU A 163 6.34 4.27 1.53
CA LEU A 163 6.38 4.07 0.08
C LEU A 163 5.86 5.28 -0.72
N ASN A 164 5.31 6.31 -0.05
CA ASN A 164 4.80 7.52 -0.70
C ASN A 164 5.94 8.50 -0.98
N LYS A 165 6.94 7.99 -1.72
CA LYS A 165 8.24 8.61 -1.99
C LYS A 165 8.56 8.50 -3.48
N PRO A 166 9.61 9.20 -3.95
CA PRO A 166 10.06 9.06 -5.31
C PRO A 166 10.40 7.61 -5.64
N ALA A 167 9.95 7.16 -6.80
CA ALA A 167 10.10 5.78 -7.23
C ALA A 167 10.20 5.67 -8.75
N THR A 168 10.80 4.58 -9.19
CA THR A 168 10.89 4.20 -10.60
C THR A 168 10.02 2.97 -10.83
N ILE A 169 9.04 3.08 -11.72
CA ILE A 169 8.12 2.01 -12.11
C ILE A 169 8.53 1.51 -13.48
N THR A 170 8.76 0.22 -13.63
CA THR A 170 9.07 -0.40 -14.93
C THR A 170 7.99 -1.39 -15.29
N TYR A 171 7.38 -1.22 -16.45
CA TYR A 171 6.49 -2.20 -17.07
C TYR A 171 7.28 -3.07 -18.05
N PHE A 172 7.20 -4.39 -17.89
CA PHE A 172 7.80 -5.35 -18.81
C PHE A 172 6.81 -5.64 -19.94
N GLY A 173 7.09 -5.18 -21.16
CA GLY A 173 6.26 -5.44 -22.32
C GLY A 173 5.05 -4.52 -22.43
N GLY A 174 3.91 -4.87 -21.80
CA GLY A 174 2.55 -4.52 -22.24
C GLY A 174 2.19 -3.04 -22.48
N LEU A 175 3.01 -2.07 -22.06
CA LEU A 175 2.87 -0.64 -22.40
C LEU A 175 3.67 -0.21 -23.64
N ASN A 176 4.72 -0.96 -24.01
CA ASN A 176 5.56 -0.70 -25.16
C ASN A 176 4.81 -0.82 -26.49
N GLU A 177 3.71 -1.58 -26.51
CA GLU A 177 2.89 -1.79 -27.71
C GLU A 177 1.87 -0.66 -27.95
N MET A 178 1.66 0.22 -26.96
CA MET A 178 0.72 1.35 -27.09
C MET A 178 1.26 2.41 -28.06
N GLY A 179 0.37 3.08 -28.78
CA GLY A 179 0.77 4.28 -29.52
C GLY A 179 1.20 5.41 -28.57
N ASP A 180 2.06 6.32 -29.01
CA ASP A 180 2.64 7.35 -28.12
C ASP A 180 1.58 8.23 -27.42
N LYS A 181 0.52 8.61 -28.14
CA LYS A 181 -0.59 9.38 -27.56
C LYS A 181 -1.38 8.59 -26.51
N GLU A 182 -1.53 7.29 -26.72
CA GLU A 182 -2.20 6.40 -25.78
C GLU A 182 -1.33 6.21 -24.54
N LEU A 183 -0.03 5.98 -24.72
CA LEU A 183 0.93 5.87 -23.62
C LEU A 183 0.96 7.15 -22.79
N ASP A 184 1.08 8.32 -23.43
CA ASP A 184 1.09 9.61 -22.73
C ASP A 184 -0.19 9.83 -21.91
N SER A 185 -1.35 9.50 -22.49
CA SER A 185 -2.64 9.57 -21.80
C SER A 185 -2.73 8.56 -20.65
N PHE A 186 -2.19 7.37 -20.83
CA PHE A 186 -2.16 6.32 -19.80
C PHE A 186 -1.29 6.76 -18.62
N VAL A 187 -0.07 7.23 -18.87
CA VAL A 187 0.89 7.63 -17.84
C VAL A 187 0.33 8.80 -17.03
N LYS A 188 -0.12 9.88 -17.70
CA LYS A 188 -0.68 11.07 -17.01
C LYS A 188 -1.93 10.75 -16.19
N LYS A 189 -2.72 9.77 -16.63
CA LYS A 189 -3.94 9.36 -15.93
C LYS A 189 -3.64 8.54 -14.67
N HIS A 190 -2.71 7.58 -14.76
CA HIS A 190 -2.43 6.65 -13.65
C HIS A 190 -1.36 7.16 -12.69
N TYR A 191 -0.50 8.07 -13.15
CA TYR A 191 0.61 8.64 -12.38
C TYR A 191 0.54 10.17 -12.41
N PRO A 192 -0.32 10.80 -11.58
CA PRO A 192 -0.48 12.26 -11.55
C PRO A 192 0.81 13.01 -11.20
N TYR A 193 1.72 12.34 -10.49
CA TYR A 193 3.01 12.88 -10.03
C TYR A 193 4.19 12.34 -10.85
N VAL A 194 3.94 11.95 -12.10
CA VAL A 194 5.00 11.56 -13.04
C VAL A 194 5.94 12.73 -13.33
N THR A 195 7.24 12.49 -13.25
CA THR A 195 8.30 13.46 -13.59
C THR A 195 8.86 13.20 -14.97
N SER A 196 9.06 11.93 -15.33
CA SER A 196 9.54 11.51 -16.63
C SER A 196 9.05 10.11 -16.96
N TYR A 197 9.05 9.74 -18.24
CA TYR A 197 8.96 8.35 -18.64
C TYR A 197 9.75 8.11 -19.92
N THR A 198 10.30 6.91 -20.06
CA THR A 198 11.07 6.48 -21.22
C THR A 198 10.54 5.14 -21.72
N ARG A 199 10.69 4.93 -23.02
CA ARG A 199 10.40 3.66 -23.68
C ARG A 199 11.69 3.11 -24.25
N ASP A 200 12.01 1.87 -23.91
CA ASP A 200 13.11 1.13 -24.49
C ASP A 200 12.56 0.03 -25.41
N ASP A 201 12.61 0.28 -26.71
CA ASP A 201 12.11 -0.65 -27.72
C ASP A 201 12.93 -1.93 -27.85
N SER A 202 14.16 -1.96 -27.33
CA SER A 202 15.03 -3.13 -27.37
C SER A 202 14.65 -4.16 -26.31
N THR A 203 14.36 -3.68 -25.09
CA THR A 203 13.91 -4.50 -23.96
C THR A 203 12.39 -4.62 -23.89
N LYS A 204 11.67 -3.82 -24.67
CA LYS A 204 10.21 -3.65 -24.61
C LYS A 204 9.75 -3.16 -23.24
N GLU A 205 10.57 -2.34 -22.58
CA GLU A 205 10.26 -1.80 -21.27
C GLU A 205 9.78 -0.35 -21.35
N VAL A 206 8.82 -0.01 -20.49
CA VAL A 206 8.45 1.38 -20.24
C VAL A 206 8.79 1.70 -18.80
N THR A 207 9.66 2.69 -18.61
CA THR A 207 10.09 3.16 -17.29
C THR A 207 9.44 4.51 -17.01
N ILE A 208 8.84 4.66 -15.83
CA ILE A 208 8.11 5.84 -15.38
C ILE A 208 8.71 6.27 -14.04
N GLU A 209 9.13 7.51 -13.95
CA GLU A 209 9.60 8.12 -12.72
C GLU A 209 8.48 8.96 -12.10
N VAL A 210 8.24 8.79 -10.80
CA VAL A 210 7.24 9.55 -10.05
C VAL A 210 7.88 10.16 -8.81
N ASP A 211 7.42 11.35 -8.41
CA ASP A 211 7.87 11.99 -7.16
C ASP A 211 7.23 11.34 -5.92
N HIS A 212 6.01 10.80 -6.06
CA HIS A 212 5.28 10.06 -5.03
C HIS A 212 4.02 9.39 -5.64
N PHE A 213 3.15 8.81 -4.81
CA PHE A 213 1.97 8.02 -5.24
C PHE A 213 0.63 8.58 -4.78
#